data_AF-A0A2G2C0D3-F1
#
_entry.id   AF-A0A2G2C0D3-F1
#
_cell.length_a   1.000
_cell.length_b   1.000
_cell.length_c   1.000
_cell.angle_alpha   90.00
_cell.angle_beta   90.00
_cell.angle_gamma   90.00
#
_symmetry.space_group_name_H-M   'P 1'
#
loop_
_entity.id
_entity.type
_entity.pdbx_description
1 polymer ?
#
loop_
_entity_poly.entity_id
_entity_poly.type
_entity_poly.pdbx_seq_one_letter_code
_entity_poly.pdbx_strand_id
1 'polypeptide(L)' 'MLKMKKKCERCAAPLPLDGEALICSFECSFCAGCGAEMDHICPNCDGELHLRPPRVITPIQALTKRLTGGGNRVR' A
#
# COMPACT_ATOMS: atom_id res chain seq x y z
N MET A 1 -0.48 -12.17 -11.02
CA MET A 1 -1.49 -11.11 -10.79
C MET A 1 -1.55 -10.85 -9.30
N LEU A 2 -1.27 -9.62 -8.87
CA LEU A 2 -1.12 -9.25 -7.47
C LEU A 2 -2.41 -9.50 -6.67
N LYS A 3 -2.34 -10.38 -5.65
CA LYS A 3 -3.50 -10.70 -4.81
C LYS A 3 -3.65 -9.63 -3.72
N MET A 4 -4.59 -8.72 -3.93
CA MET A 4 -4.94 -7.67 -2.96
C MET A 4 -5.66 -8.28 -1.75
N LYS A 5 -4.90 -8.69 -0.72
CA LYS A 5 -5.47 -9.24 0.52
C LYS A 5 -6.36 -8.20 1.20
N LYS A 6 -7.48 -8.66 1.76
CA LYS A 6 -8.51 -7.82 2.40
C LYS A 6 -8.33 -7.68 3.92
N LYS A 7 -7.34 -8.33 4.51
CA LYS A 7 -7.07 -8.31 5.95
C LYS A 7 -5.57 -8.18 6.21
N CYS A 8 -5.23 -7.45 7.26
CA CYS A 8 -3.87 -7.33 7.79
C CYS A 8 -3.41 -8.70 8.31
N GLU A 9 -2.22 -9.14 7.93
CA GLU A 9 -1.71 -10.45 8.35
C GLU A 9 -1.24 -10.49 9.80
N ARG A 10 -1.04 -9.32 10.44
CA ARG A 10 -0.66 -9.22 11.86
C ARG A 10 -1.87 -9.08 12.79
N CYS A 11 -2.78 -8.15 12.51
CA CYS A 11 -3.89 -7.82 13.42
C CYS A 11 -5.28 -8.19 12.88
N ALA A 12 -5.37 -8.81 11.69
CA ALA A 12 -6.62 -9.17 11.02
C ALA A 12 -7.58 -8.02 10.67
N ALA A 13 -7.22 -6.76 10.95
CA ALA A 13 -8.00 -5.59 10.58
C ALA A 13 -8.27 -5.55 9.06
N PRO A 14 -9.45 -5.07 8.63
CA PRO A 14 -9.78 -4.97 7.22
C PRO A 14 -8.83 -4.01 6.50
N LEU A 15 -8.37 -4.40 5.31
CA LEU A 15 -7.56 -3.55 4.43
C LEU A 15 -8.44 -2.95 3.33
N PRO A 16 -8.54 -1.62 3.23
CA PRO A 16 -9.36 -0.95 2.21
C PRO A 16 -8.82 -1.25 0.82
N LEU A 17 -9.68 -1.29 -0.22
CA LEU A 17 -9.24 -1.52 -1.61
C LEU A 17 -8.62 -0.27 -2.26
N ASP A 18 -9.08 0.89 -1.81
CA ASP A 18 -8.82 2.24 -2.28
C ASP A 18 -8.10 3.12 -1.25
N GLY A 19 -7.78 2.57 -0.07
CA GLY A 19 -7.11 3.27 1.03
C GLY A 19 -5.69 2.77 1.32
N GLU A 20 -5.14 3.25 2.42
CA GLU A 20 -3.75 2.99 2.84
C GLU A 20 -3.59 1.58 3.41
N ALA A 21 -2.88 0.75 2.66
CA ALA A 21 -2.38 -0.55 3.09
C ALA A 21 -0.93 -0.68 2.61
N LEU A 22 -0.15 -1.50 3.28
CA LEU A 22 1.24 -1.78 2.93
C LEU A 22 1.37 -3.19 2.38
N ILE A 23 2.33 -3.40 1.47
CA ILE A 23 2.62 -4.68 0.84
C ILE A 23 4.13 -4.88 0.65
N CYS A 24 4.63 -6.12 0.82
CA CYS A 24 6.00 -6.49 0.44
C CYS A 24 6.05 -7.17 -0.93
N SER A 25 7.26 -7.45 -1.43
CA SER A 25 7.49 -8.15 -2.71
C SER A 25 6.91 -9.57 -2.77
N PHE A 26 6.73 -10.23 -1.61
CA PHE A 26 6.09 -11.54 -1.48
C PHE A 26 4.57 -11.47 -1.27
N GLU A 27 3.97 -10.29 -1.50
CA GLU A 27 2.53 -10.03 -1.40
C GLU A 27 1.96 -10.21 0.03
N CYS A 28 2.78 -10.10 1.08
CA CYS A 28 2.28 -9.96 2.46
C CYS A 28 1.66 -8.56 2.64
N SER A 29 0.48 -8.47 3.25
CA SER A 29 -0.27 -7.22 3.37
C SER A 29 -0.56 -6.81 4.81
N PHE A 30 -0.32 -5.53 5.13
CA PHE A 30 -0.47 -4.98 6.49
C PHE A 30 -1.19 -3.63 6.48
N CYS A 31 -1.84 -3.27 7.59
CA CYS A 31 -2.38 -1.92 7.76
C CYS A 31 -1.25 -0.93 8.06
N ALA A 32 -1.49 0.36 7.84
CA ALA A 32 -0.51 1.42 8.09
C ALA A 32 0.02 1.41 9.54
N GLY A 33 -0.86 1.20 10.53
CA GLY A 33 -0.49 1.11 11.95
C GLY A 33 0.49 -0.03 12.23
N CYS A 34 0.19 -1.25 11.75
CA CYS A 34 1.12 -2.37 11.92
C CYS A 34 2.43 -2.13 11.19
N GLY A 35 2.43 -1.49 10.02
CA GLY A 35 3.67 -1.17 9.31
C GLY A 35 4.56 -0.21 10.08
N ALA A 36 3.98 0.84 10.68
CA ALA A 36 4.72 1.79 11.50
C ALA A 36 5.33 1.12 12.74
N GLU A 37 4.59 0.23 13.42
CA GLU A 37 5.11 -0.53 14.56
C GLU A 37 6.20 -1.55 14.20
N MET A 38 6.32 -1.92 12.93
CA MET A 38 7.30 -2.89 12.43
C MET A 38 8.43 -2.20 11.65
N ASP A 39 8.60 -0.88 11.79
CA ASP A 39 9.59 -0.07 11.08
C ASP A 39 9.57 -0.27 9.56
N HIS A 40 8.38 -0.54 9.01
CA HIS A 40 8.17 -0.88 7.60
C HIS A 40 8.95 -2.12 7.13
N ILE A 41 9.25 -3.05 8.03
CA ILE A 41 9.84 -4.36 7.73
C ILE A 41 8.76 -5.44 7.87
N CYS A 42 8.68 -6.32 6.88
CA CYS A 42 7.75 -7.43 6.87
C CYS A 42 8.22 -8.54 7.83
N PRO A 43 7.44 -8.90 8.87
CA PRO A 43 7.85 -9.94 9.83
C PRO A 43 7.82 -11.35 9.23
N ASN A 44 7.24 -11.54 8.04
CA ASN A 44 7.10 -12.84 7.40
C ASN A 44 8.24 -13.14 6.41
N CYS A 45 8.95 -12.12 5.93
CA CYS A 45 9.96 -12.28 4.87
C CYS A 45 11.16 -11.33 4.98
N ASP A 46 11.24 -10.55 6.06
CA ASP A 46 12.30 -9.56 6.33
C ASP A 46 12.51 -8.48 5.25
N GLY A 47 11.54 -8.33 4.34
CA GLY A 47 11.58 -7.36 3.23
C GLY A 47 10.89 -6.05 3.57
N GLU A 48 11.17 -5.01 2.80
CA GLU A 48 10.55 -3.69 2.95
C GLU A 48 9.05 -3.71 2.63
N LEU A 49 8.29 -2.94 3.41
CA LEU A 49 6.86 -2.69 3.22
C LEU A 49 6.65 -1.36 2.50
N HIS A 50 6.08 -1.43 1.30
CA HIS A 50 5.72 -0.25 0.50
C HIS A 50 4.21 -0.03 0.47
N LEU A 51 3.79 1.18 0.10
CA LEU A 51 2.37 1.47 -0.11
C LEU A 51 1.79 0.58 -1.21
N ARG A 52 0.70 -0.10 -0.86
CA ARG A 52 -0.07 -0.92 -1.78
C ARG A 52 -0.73 -0.01 -2.81
N PRO A 53 -0.57 -0.28 -4.12
CA PRO A 53 -1.27 0.49 -5.14
C PRO A 53 -2.79 0.41 -4.93
N PRO A 54 -3.52 1.55 -4.94
CA PRO A 54 -4.98 1.53 -4.84
C PRO A 54 -5.58 0.91 -6.11
N ARG A 55 -6.69 0.18 -5.95
CA ARG A 55 -7.46 -0.29 -7.10
C ARG A 55 -8.24 0.86 -7.71
N VAL A 56 -7.66 1.50 -8.73
CA VAL A 56 -8.42 2.38 -9.62
C VAL A 56 -9.20 1.56 -10.64
N ILE A 57 -10.35 2.08 -11.07
CA ILE A 57 -11.28 1.35 -11.95
C ILE A 57 -10.80 1.47 -13.41
N THR A 58 -10.09 2.55 -13.76
CA THR A 58 -9.56 2.77 -15.10
C THR A 58 -8.14 3.37 -15.10
N PRO A 59 -7.34 3.16 -16.17
CA PRO A 59 -6.04 3.82 -16.33
C PRO A 59 -6.11 5.34 -16.27
N ILE A 60 -7.21 5.92 -16.80
CA ILE A 60 -7.45 7.37 -16.77
C ILE A 60 -7.52 7.88 -15.32
N GLN A 61 -8.20 7.16 -14.42
CA GLN A 61 -8.28 7.54 -13.00
C GLN A 61 -6.92 7.48 -12.29
N ALA A 62 -6.06 6.49 -12.61
CA ALA A 62 -4.69 6.46 -12.08
C ALA A 62 -3.86 7.66 -12.53
N LEU A 63 -3.97 8.07 -13.79
CA LEU A 63 -3.25 9.21 -14.33
C LEU A 63 -3.69 10.52 -13.69
N THR A 64 -5.00 10.76 -13.57
CA THR A 64 -5.55 11.98 -12.96
C THR A 64 -5.02 12.20 -11.55
N LYS A 65 -4.93 11.15 -10.72
CA LYS A 65 -4.40 11.25 -9.34
C LYS A 65 -2.94 11.70 -9.28
N ARG A 66 -2.13 11.38 -10.28
CA ARG A 66 -0.72 11.82 -10.38
C ARG A 66 -0.61 13.28 -10.80
N LEU A 67 -1.51 13.74 -11.68
CA LEU A 67 -1.53 15.11 -12.17
C LEU A 67 -2.08 16.10 -11.14
N THR A 68 -3.07 15.70 -10.34
CA THR A 68 -3.67 16.56 -9.30
C THR A 68 -2.88 16.56 -7.98
N GLY A 69 -1.90 15.66 -7.81
CA GLY A 69 -1.00 15.59 -6.65
C GLY A 69 0.10 16.66 -6.59
N GLY A 70 0.06 17.66 -7.46
CA GLY A 70 0.77 18.94 -7.29
C GLY A 70 2.30 18.87 -7.30
N GLY A 71 2.89 19.04 -8.48
CA GLY A 71 4.25 19.56 -8.57
C GLY A 71 4.34 20.96 -7.94
N ASN A 72 5.35 21.20 -7.09
CA ASN A 72 6.42 22.17 -7.35
C ASN A 72 7.37 22.27 -6.15
N ARG A 73 8.65 21.92 -6.34
CA ARG A 73 9.75 22.84 -6.03
C ARG A 73 11.01 22.40 -6.76
N VAL A 74 11.18 22.94 -7.96
CA VAL A 74 12.52 23.35 -8.39
C VAL A 74 12.97 24.44 -7.41
N ARG A 75 14.04 24.17 -6.68
CA ARG A 75 15.04 25.16 -6.25
C ARG A 75 16.41 24.50 -6.37
#